data_AF-A0A0H4PGL7-F1
#
_entry.id   AF-A0A0H4PGL7-F1
#
_cell.length_a   1.000
_cell.length_b   1.000
_cell.length_c   1.000
_cell.angle_alpha   90.00
_cell.angle_beta   90.00
_cell.angle_gamma   90.00
#
_symmetry.space_group_name_H-M   'P 1'
#
loop_
_entity.id
_entity.type
_entity.pdbx_description
1 polymer ?
#
loop_
_entity_poly.entity_id
_entity_poly.type
_entity_poly.pdbx_seq_one_letter_code
_entity_poly.pdbx_strand_id
1 'polypeptide(L)'
;MESALLEKSVENAIAKLSKLTINEGLTAELEWCLGSYRFDNNPEGLKMKSKLALELLKETKEKSSRSVSKKLITDLEKAIVN
;
A
#
# COMPACT_ATOMS: atom_id res chain seq x y z
N MET A 1 -4.17 -11.28 15.25
CA MET A 1 -2.81 -11.20 14.65
C MET A 1 -2.86 -10.59 13.25
N GLU A 2 -4.05 -10.32 12.70
CA GLU A 2 -4.23 -9.75 11.35
C GLU A 2 -3.70 -8.32 11.14
N SER A 3 -3.73 -7.45 12.16
CA SER A 3 -3.28 -6.05 12.05
C SER A 3 -1.83 -5.92 11.58
N ALA A 4 -0.97 -6.84 12.01
CA ALA A 4 0.45 -6.84 11.69
C ALA A 4 0.75 -7.19 10.22
N LEU A 5 -0.15 -7.93 9.55
CA LEU A 5 0.00 -8.24 8.12
C LEU A 5 -0.33 -7.01 7.28
N LEU A 6 -1.44 -6.33 7.57
CA LEU A 6 -1.85 -5.11 6.85
C LEU A 6 -0.79 -4.03 6.95
N GLU A 7 -0.30 -3.76 8.16
CA GLU A 7 0.72 -2.75 8.40
C GLU A 7 1.98 -2.99 7.56
N LYS A 8 2.47 -4.23 7.59
CA LYS A 8 3.71 -4.63 6.91
C LYS A 8 3.55 -4.66 5.39
N SER A 9 2.38 -5.07 4.88
CA SER A 9 2.08 -5.01 3.45
C SER A 9 2.01 -3.56 2.96
N VAL A 10 1.40 -2.66 3.74
CA VAL A 10 1.30 -1.24 3.43
C VAL A 10 2.67 -0.55 3.51
N GLU A 11 3.49 -0.84 4.53
CA GLU A 11 4.86 -0.33 4.62
C GLU A 11 5.70 -0.74 3.40
N ASN A 12 5.57 -2.00 2.97
CA ASN A 12 6.25 -2.46 1.75
C ASN A 12 5.75 -1.71 0.51
N ALA A 13 4.45 -1.43 0.40
CA ALA A 13 3.87 -0.67 -0.70
C ALA A 13 4.35 0.79 -0.71
N ILE A 14 4.34 1.46 0.44
CA ILE A 14 4.87 2.82 0.64
C ILE A 14 6.34 2.87 0.24
N ALA A 15 7.17 1.97 0.78
CA ALA A 15 8.59 1.92 0.46
C ALA A 15 8.84 1.72 -1.03
N LYS A 16 7.94 1.00 -1.73
CA LYS A 16 8.04 0.78 -3.16
C LYS A 16 7.58 1.98 -3.98
N LEU A 17 6.47 2.61 -3.62
CA LEU A 17 5.97 3.84 -4.24
C LEU A 17 6.98 4.98 -4.08
N SER A 18 7.53 5.15 -2.87
CA SER A 18 8.59 6.10 -2.54
C SER A 18 9.85 5.87 -3.37
N LYS A 19 10.34 4.61 -3.46
CA LYS A 19 11.49 4.27 -4.30
C LYS A 19 11.29 4.54 -5.78
N LEU A 20 10.06 4.43 -6.26
CA LEU A 20 9.73 4.68 -7.65
C LEU A 20 9.40 6.17 -7.89
N THR A 21 9.30 6.98 -6.84
CA THR A 21 8.85 8.39 -6.89
C THR A 21 7.52 8.52 -7.64
N ILE A 22 6.63 7.54 -7.44
CA ILE A 22 5.34 7.49 -8.13
C ILE A 22 4.29 7.98 -7.16
N ASN A 23 3.71 9.13 -7.48
CA ASN A 23 2.64 9.75 -6.72
C ASN A 23 3.00 9.90 -5.23
N GLU A 24 3.90 10.86 -4.97
CA GLU A 24 4.35 11.23 -3.62
C GLU A 24 3.18 11.61 -2.71
N GLY A 25 2.13 12.21 -3.27
CA GLY A 25 0.89 12.51 -2.53
C GLY A 25 0.24 11.25 -1.97
N LEU A 26 0.06 10.22 -2.80
CA LEU A 26 -0.53 8.96 -2.34
C LEU A 26 0.36 8.24 -1.30
N THR A 27 1.68 8.34 -1.46
CA THR A 27 2.65 7.76 -0.51
C THR A 27 2.50 8.41 0.87
N ALA A 28 2.44 9.75 0.91
CA ALA A 28 2.21 10.49 2.14
C ALA A 28 0.83 10.21 2.77
N GLU A 29 -0.21 10.07 1.96
CA GLU A 29 -1.55 9.70 2.44
C GLU A 29 -1.57 8.29 3.05
N LEU A 30 -0.88 7.32 2.45
CA LEU A 30 -0.75 5.97 3.00
C LEU A 30 0.02 5.96 4.33
N GLU A 31 1.13 6.70 4.41
CA GLU A 31 1.88 6.86 5.67
C GLU A 31 1.01 7.47 6.76
N TRP A 32 0.23 8.48 6.42
CA TRP A 32 -0.69 9.11 7.37
C TRP A 32 -1.79 8.14 7.82
N CYS A 33 -2.42 7.42 6.89
CA CYS A 33 -3.42 6.41 7.22
C CYS A 33 -2.82 5.26 8.06
N LEU A 34 -1.56 4.89 7.83
CA LEU A 34 -0.86 3.86 8.61
C LEU A 34 -0.64 4.32 10.05
N GLY A 35 -0.20 5.56 10.24
CA GLY A 35 -0.06 6.17 11.56
C GLY A 35 -1.41 6.28 12.28
N SER A 36 -2.45 6.70 11.57
CA SER A 36 -3.82 6.76 12.11
C SER A 36 -4.34 5.37 12.48
N TYR A 37 -4.05 4.35 11.68
CA TYR A 37 -4.42 2.96 11.97
C TYR A 37 -3.73 2.44 13.24
N ARG A 38 -2.44 2.73 13.43
CA ARG A 38 -1.71 2.37 14.66
C ARG A 38 -2.32 2.99 15.92
N PHE A 39 -2.96 4.15 15.78
CA PHE A 39 -3.57 4.87 16.89
C PHE A 39 -5.03 4.45 17.14
N ASP A 40 -5.85 4.47 16.11
CA ASP A 40 -7.30 4.26 16.19
C ASP A 40 -7.70 2.78 15.99
N ASN A 41 -6.78 1.93 15.55
CA ASN A 41 -7.00 0.55 15.11
C ASN A 41 -8.08 0.40 14.01
N ASN A 42 -8.47 1.48 13.34
CA ASN A 42 -9.49 1.46 12.30
C ASN A 42 -8.88 1.27 10.90
N PRO A 43 -9.07 0.10 10.25
CA PRO A 43 -8.45 -0.20 8.97
C PRO A 43 -9.22 0.39 7.77
N GLU A 44 -10.41 0.98 7.93
CA GLU A 44 -11.22 1.43 6.77
C GLU A 44 -10.47 2.44 5.89
N GLY A 45 -9.95 3.51 6.48
CA GLY A 45 -9.22 4.54 5.74
C GLY A 45 -7.95 3.97 5.09
N LEU A 46 -7.24 3.12 5.82
CA LEU A 46 -6.02 2.46 5.35
C LEU A 46 -6.32 1.52 4.17
N LYS A 47 -7.38 0.71 4.25
CA LYS A 47 -7.81 -0.21 3.19
C LYS A 47 -8.23 0.55 1.93
N MET A 48 -8.96 1.65 2.09
CA MET A 48 -9.43 2.47 0.96
C MET A 48 -8.26 3.09 0.21
N LYS A 49 -7.31 3.71 0.92
CA LYS A 49 -6.09 4.28 0.31
C LYS A 49 -5.16 3.20 -0.25
N SER A 50 -5.05 2.06 0.43
CA SER A 50 -4.26 0.92 -0.05
C SER A 50 -4.82 0.34 -1.35
N LYS A 51 -6.13 0.39 -1.57
CA LYS A 51 -6.75 0.02 -2.87
C LYS A 51 -6.31 0.94 -4.00
N LEU A 52 -6.33 2.26 -3.78
CA LEU A 52 -5.83 3.23 -4.75
C LEU A 52 -4.34 3.00 -5.03
N ALA A 53 -3.56 2.70 -4.00
CA ALA A 53 -2.14 2.35 -4.12
C ALA A 53 -1.92 1.09 -4.94
N LEU A 54 -2.76 0.07 -4.74
CA LEU A 54 -2.73 -1.18 -5.48
C LEU A 54 -2.98 -0.94 -6.97
N GLU A 55 -3.99 -0.14 -7.32
CA GLU A 55 -4.28 0.23 -8.71
C GLU A 55 -3.11 0.97 -9.34
N LEU A 56 -2.56 1.96 -8.63
CA LEU A 56 -1.41 2.73 -9.11
C LEU A 56 -0.16 1.86 -9.28
N LEU A 57 0.07 0.89 -8.38
CA LEU A 57 1.13 -0.10 -8.48
C LEU A 57 0.91 -1.06 -9.66
N LYS A 58 -0.34 -1.43 -9.97
CA LYS A 58 -0.70 -2.25 -11.15
C LYS A 58 -0.47 -1.47 -12.45
N GLU A 59 -0.94 -0.22 -12.54
CA GLU A 59 -0.69 0.66 -13.68
C GLU A 59 0.80 0.91 -13.88
N THR A 60 1.52 1.17 -12.80
CA THR A 60 2.98 1.31 -12.81
C THR A 60 3.66 0.05 -13.32
N LYS A 61 3.16 -1.12 -12.92
CA LYS A 61 3.69 -2.40 -13.41
C LYS A 61 3.43 -2.59 -14.90
N GLU A 62 2.29 -2.15 -15.42
CA GLU A 62 2.03 -2.19 -16.86
C GLU A 62 2.94 -1.21 -17.61
N LYS A 63 3.12 0.01 -17.11
CA LYS A 63 4.03 1.00 -17.69
C LYS A 63 5.52 0.67 -17.49
N SER A 64 5.86 -0.04 -16.42
CA SER A 64 7.23 -0.31 -15.98
C SER A 64 7.31 -1.70 -15.30
N SER A 65 7.25 -2.75 -16.12
CA SER A 65 7.11 -4.16 -15.69
C SER A 65 8.20 -4.70 -14.75
N ARG A 66 9.36 -4.04 -14.68
CA ARG A 66 10.46 -4.38 -13.74
C ARG A 66 10.40 -3.64 -12.42
N SER A 67 9.59 -2.59 -12.33
CA SER A 67 9.58 -1.69 -11.19
C SER A 67 8.80 -2.27 -10.02
N VAL A 68 7.69 -2.99 -10.25
CA VAL A 68 6.82 -3.49 -9.18
C VAL A 68 6.75 -5.03 -9.16
N SER A 69 7.06 -5.62 -8.00
CA SER A 69 7.00 -7.06 -7.75
C SER A 69 5.56 -7.56 -7.73
N LYS A 70 5.27 -8.64 -8.47
CA LYS A 70 3.94 -9.30 -8.46
C LYS A 70 3.54 -9.74 -7.05
N LYS A 71 4.51 -10.24 -6.25
CA LYS A 71 4.32 -10.58 -4.84
C LYS A 71 3.77 -9.43 -4.01
N LEU A 72 4.30 -8.22 -4.20
CA LEU A 72 3.93 -7.05 -3.39
C LEU A 72 2.48 -6.62 -3.65
N ILE A 73 2.02 -6.71 -4.90
CA ILE A 73 0.63 -6.46 -5.26
C ILE A 73 -0.27 -7.52 -4.63
N THR A 74 0.07 -8.80 -4.73
CA THR A 74 -0.74 -9.88 -4.14
C THR A 74 -0.80 -9.81 -2.62
N ASP A 75 0.31 -9.42 -1.97
CA ASP A 75 0.39 -9.28 -0.52
C ASP A 75 -0.49 -8.11 -0.03
N LEU A 76 -0.39 -6.96 -0.69
CA LEU A 76 -1.23 -5.78 -0.42
C LEU A 76 -2.72 -6.07 -0.69
N GLU A 77 -3.04 -6.77 -1.79
CA GLU A 77 -4.42 -7.14 -2.12
C GLU A 77 -5.03 -8.07 -1.05
N LYS A 78 -4.27 -9.08 -0.62
CA LYS A 78 -4.68 -9.97 0.48
C LYS A 78 -4.88 -9.20 1.77
N ALA A 79 -3.96 -8.29 2.10
CA ALA A 79 -4.06 -7.47 3.30
C ALA A 79 -5.32 -6.57 3.31
N ILE A 80 -5.74 -6.05 2.16
CA ILE A 80 -6.94 -5.22 2.06
C ILE A 80 -8.23 -6.04 2.20
N VAL A 81 -8.26 -7.23 1.58
CA VAL A 81 -9.45 -8.10 1.53
C VAL A 81 -9.71 -8.81 2.86
N ASN A 82 -8.64 -9.11 3.60
CA ASN A 82 -8.71 -9.79 4.90
C ASN A 82 -9.08 -8.83 6.04
#